data_AF-A0A2S5MMC0-F1
#
_entry.id   AF-A0A2S5MMC0-F1
#
_cell.length_a   1.000
_cell.length_b   1.000
_cell.length_c   1.000
_cell.angle_alpha   90.00
_cell.angle_beta   90.00
_cell.angle_gamma   90.00
#
_symmetry.space_group_name_H-M   'P 1'
#
loop_
_entity.id
_entity.type
_entity.pdbx_description
1 polymer ?
#
loop_
_entity_poly.entity_id
_entity_poly.type
_entity_poly.pdbx_seq_one_letter_code
_entity_poly.pdbx_strand_id
1 'polypeptide(L)' 'DGSEILVRRPAQEDDRPRISALAWDEKGARLAFGAENGDAGVLSLPKG' A
#
# COMPACT_ATOMS: atom_id res chain seq x y z
N ASP A 1 3.65 -23.81 6.21
CA ASP A 1 2.96 -23.84 4.91
C ASP A 1 3.45 -22.63 4.11
N GLY A 2 4.25 -22.88 3.08
CA GLY A 2 5.02 -21.85 2.38
C GLY A 2 4.15 -21.12 1.35
N SER A 3 3.82 -19.87 1.62
CA SER A 3 3.13 -19.01 0.65
C SER A 3 4.14 -18.35 -0.29
N GLU A 4 4.05 -18.68 -1.57
CA GLU A 4 4.88 -18.13 -2.64
C GLU A 4 4.52 -16.66 -2.91
N ILE A 5 5.52 -15.78 -2.97
CA ILE A 5 5.35 -14.40 -3.42
C ILE A 5 5.37 -14.41 -4.96
N LEU A 6 4.22 -14.09 -5.57
CA LEU A 6 4.16 -13.73 -6.99
C LEU A 6 4.84 -12.37 -7.15
N VAL A 7 6.12 -12.37 -7.56
CA VAL A 7 6.84 -11.16 -7.95
C VAL A 7 6.12 -10.57 -9.16
N ARG A 8 5.25 -9.58 -8.91
CA ARG A 8 4.66 -8.80 -9.99
C ARG A 8 5.80 -8.01 -10.64
N ARG A 9 5.90 -8.14 -11.96
CA ARG A 9 6.79 -7.33 -12.83
C ARG A 9 6.78 -5.87 -12.35
N PRO A 10 7.92 -5.17 -12.33
CA PRO A 10 7.92 -3.76 -11.98
C PRO A 10 6.90 -3.07 -12.89
N ALA A 11 5.84 -2.52 -12.29
CA ALA A 11 4.93 -1.65 -13.00
C ALA A 11 5.80 -0.59 -13.66
N GLN A 12 5.56 -0.29 -14.94
CA GLN A 12 6.25 0.79 -15.64
C GLN A 12 6.33 2.01 -14.71
N GLU A 13 7.55 2.31 -14.27
CA GLU A 13 7.84 2.99 -12.99
C GLU A 13 7.61 4.50 -13.04
N ASP A 14 7.30 5.05 -14.21
CA ASP A 14 7.49 6.48 -14.45
C ASP A 14 6.39 7.38 -13.87
N ASP A 15 5.20 6.84 -13.57
CA ASP A 15 4.04 7.67 -13.18
C ASP A 15 3.39 7.26 -11.85
N ARG A 16 3.89 6.21 -11.19
CA ARG A 16 3.34 5.77 -9.89
C ARG A 16 4.44 5.66 -8.85
N PRO A 17 4.49 6.58 -7.87
CA PRO A 17 5.50 6.52 -6.83
C PRO A 17 5.31 5.26 -5.99
N ARG A 18 6.41 4.60 -5.62
CA ARG A 18 6.35 3.41 -4.77
C ARG A 18 5.95 3.82 -3.35
N ILE A 19 5.27 2.92 -2.66
CA ILE A 19 4.88 3.12 -1.26
C ILE A 19 6.06 2.80 -0.35
N SER A 20 6.44 3.75 0.50
CA SER A 20 7.57 3.64 1.43
C SER A 20 7.14 3.45 2.90
N ALA A 21 5.92 3.85 3.25
CA ALA A 21 5.37 3.74 4.60
C ALA A 21 3.91 3.29 4.60
N LEU A 22 3.54 2.45 5.57
CA LEU A 22 2.19 1.91 5.75
C LEU A 22 1.87 1.80 7.25
N ALA A 23 0.66 2.20 7.65
CA ALA A 23 0.17 2.07 9.01
C ALA A 23 -1.34 1.81 9.06
N TRP A 24 -1.74 0.75 9.76
CA TRP A 24 -3.13 0.45 10.04
C TRP A 24 -3.63 1.25 11.25
N ASP A 25 -4.91 1.64 11.24
CA ASP A 25 -5.55 2.06 12.47
C ASP A 25 -5.79 0.85 13.40
N GLU A 26 -5.99 1.13 14.70
CA GLU A 26 -6.12 0.08 15.73
C GLU A 26 -7.22 -0.94 15.40
N LYS A 27 -8.26 -0.51 14.68
CA LYS A 27 -9.41 -1.32 14.31
C LYS A 27 -9.22 -2.10 13.00
N GLY A 28 -8.12 -1.88 12.27
CA GLY A 28 -7.88 -2.45 10.95
C GLY A 28 -8.86 -1.99 9.87
N ALA A 29 -9.59 -0.90 10.10
CA ALA A 29 -10.61 -0.38 9.19
C ALA A 29 -10.04 0.65 8.21
N ARG A 30 -8.89 1.25 8.55
CA ARG A 30 -8.23 2.28 7.73
C ARG A 30 -6.74 2.02 7.61
N LEU A 31 -6.20 2.34 6.44
CA LEU A 31 -4.78 2.23 6.12
C LEU A 31 -4.25 3.61 5.69
N ALA A 32 -3.33 4.16 6.46
CA ALA A 32 -2.51 5.29 6.01
C ALA A 32 -1.33 4.78 5.18
N PHE A 33 -1.01 5.47 4.09
CA PHE A 33 0.15 5.18 3.25
C PHE A 33 0.92 6.47 2.94
N GLY A 34 2.23 6.32 2.75
CA GLY A 34 3.13 7.35 2.23
C GLY A 34 3.96 6.81 1.07
N ALA A 35 4.13 7.62 0.03
CA ALA A 35 4.89 7.30 -1.17
C ALA A 35 6.25 8.00 -1.18
N GLU A 36 7.20 7.48 -1.95
CA GLU A 36 8.58 7.99 -2.01
C GLU A 36 8.68 9.44 -2.52
N ASN A 37 7.70 9.91 -3.28
CA ASN A 37 7.64 11.28 -3.80
C ASN A 37 6.98 12.27 -2.83
N GLY A 38 6.59 11.83 -1.62
CA GLY A 38 5.94 12.65 -0.60
C GLY A 38 4.42 12.66 -0.64
N ASP A 39 3.78 12.02 -1.63
CA ASP A 39 2.33 11.81 -1.62
C ASP A 39 1.92 10.89 -0.47
N ALA A 40 0.77 11.17 0.13
CA ALA A 40 0.23 10.37 1.22
C ALA A 40 -1.30 10.39 1.22
N GLY A 41 -1.90 9.37 1.83
CA GLY A 41 -3.35 9.26 1.90
C GLY A 41 -3.83 8.23 2.92
N VAL A 42 -5.15 8.19 3.10
CA VAL A 42 -5.84 7.20 3.95
C VAL A 42 -6.90 6.48 3.13
N LEU A 43 -6.83 5.15 3.11
CA LEU A 43 -7.82 4.27 2.52
C LEU A 43 -8.77 3.77 3.61
N SER A 44 -10.08 3.82 3.35
CA SER A 44 -11.09 3.22 4.22
C SER A 44 -11.59 1.93 3.59
N LEU A 45 -11.57 0.83 4.35
CA LEU A 45 -12.07 -0.44 3.86
C LEU A 45 -13.61 -0.42 3.82
N PRO A 46 -14.23 -0.99 2.77
CA PRO A 46 -15.67 -1.15 2.74
C PRO A 46 -16.11 -2.07 3.88
N LYS A 47 -17.27 -1.77 4.48
CA LYS A 47 -17.90 -2.68 5.42
C LYS A 47 -18.44 -3.87 4.61
N GLY A 48 -17.98 -5.07 4.95
CA GLY A 48 -18.53 -6.32 4.42
C GLY A 48 -19.96 -6.57 4.87
#